data_AF-A0A3N5K1V1-F1
#
_entry.id   AF-A0A3N5K1V1-F1
#
_cell.length_a   1.000
_cell.length_b   1.000
_cell.length_c   1.000
_cell.angle_alpha   90.00
_cell.angle_beta   90.00
_cell.angle_gamma   90.00
#
_symmetry.space_group_name_H-M   'P 1'
#
loop_
_entity.id
_entity.type
_entity.pdbx_description
1 polymer ?
#
loop_
_entity_poly.entity_id
_entity_poly.type
_entity_poly.pdbx_seq_one_letter_code
_entity_poly.pdbx_strand_id
1 'polypeptide(L)'
;MNWTRRKFIHSTACAGCLLAADQKTQSRSSLRSEDNDKPEFTEARYYKKLSQRKIQCELCPRQCVIDDLERGFCGVRENHGGTYYSLVYGKACAVHVDPIEKKPLFHFMPGERALSIATVGCNLICKFCQNWEISQANIDQVKSIDLPPPQVAELALKNHCAVIAYTYTEPVVFA
;
A
#
# COMPACT_ATOMS: atom_id res chain seq x y z
N MET A 1 5.81 -7.04 -46.99
CA MET A 1 5.67 -5.57 -46.86
C MET A 1 6.49 -5.14 -45.64
N ASN A 2 7.72 -4.65 -45.84
CA ASN A 2 8.68 -4.42 -44.74
C ASN A 2 8.43 -3.07 -44.07
N TRP A 3 7.83 -3.10 -42.89
CA TRP A 3 7.62 -1.94 -42.04
C TRP A 3 8.89 -1.65 -41.23
N THR A 4 9.51 -0.50 -41.49
CA THR A 4 10.64 -0.01 -40.69
C THR A 4 10.14 0.85 -39.53
N ARG A 5 10.89 0.85 -38.42
CA ARG A 5 10.56 1.60 -37.19
C ARG A 5 10.28 3.09 -37.43
N ARG A 6 10.93 3.69 -38.45
CA ARG A 6 10.65 5.07 -38.90
C ARG A 6 9.26 5.25 -39.52
N LYS A 7 8.78 4.27 -40.30
CA LYS A 7 7.45 4.34 -40.93
C LYS A 7 6.32 4.21 -39.91
N PHE A 8 6.53 3.43 -38.85
CA PHE A 8 5.60 3.32 -37.73
C PHE A 8 5.45 4.65 -36.97
N ILE A 9 6.57 5.31 -36.63
CA ILE A 9 6.53 6.58 -35.88
C ILE A 9 5.83 7.69 -36.67
N HIS A 10 6.08 7.78 -37.97
CA HIS A 10 5.40 8.76 -38.84
C HIS A 10 3.89 8.52 -38.96
N SER A 11 3.46 7.24 -39.00
CA SER A 11 2.04 6.92 -39.13
C SER A 11 1.27 7.12 -37.81
N THR A 12 1.92 6.97 -36.65
CA THR A 12 1.30 7.25 -35.35
C THR A 12 1.26 8.74 -34.99
N ALA A 13 2.21 9.54 -35.48
CA ALA A 13 2.28 10.98 -35.14
C ALA A 13 1.12 11.81 -35.75
N CYS A 14 0.52 11.36 -36.85
CA CYS A 14 -0.62 12.04 -37.47
C CYS A 14 -1.99 11.63 -36.88
N ALA A 15 -2.07 10.59 -36.05
CA ALA A 15 -3.32 10.13 -35.46
C ALA A 15 -3.65 10.79 -34.09
N GLY A 16 -2.70 11.53 -33.51
CA GLY A 16 -2.81 12.09 -32.15
C GLY A 16 -3.51 13.45 -32.02
N CYS A 17 -3.92 14.09 -33.12
CA CYS A 17 -4.43 15.48 -33.09
C CYS A 17 -5.96 15.62 -33.22
N LEU A 18 -6.76 14.56 -33.03
CA LEU A 18 -8.21 14.60 -33.21
C LEU A 18 -9.06 14.16 -32.01
N LEU A 19 -8.54 14.24 -30.79
CA LEU A 19 -9.34 14.03 -29.57
C LEU A 19 -9.09 15.15 -28.55
N ALA A 20 -9.45 16.37 -28.93
CA ALA A 20 -9.54 17.50 -28.03
C ALA A 20 -10.85 18.26 -28.28
N ALA A 21 -11.96 17.68 -27.84
CA ALA A 21 -13.22 18.39 -27.65
C ALA A 21 -14.01 17.71 -26.51
N ASP A 22 -14.69 18.54 -25.72
CA ASP A 22 -15.57 18.24 -24.59
C ASP A 22 -14.94 18.00 -23.21
N GLN A 23 -14.58 19.11 -22.55
CA GLN A 23 -14.72 19.24 -21.10
C GLN A 23 -15.85 20.22 -20.80
N LYS A 24 -17.06 19.69 -20.54
CA LYS A 24 -18.13 20.47 -19.88
C LYS A 24 -17.91 20.44 -18.38
N THR A 25 -17.59 21.60 -17.86
CA THR A 25 -17.53 21.96 -16.44
C THR A 25 -18.88 21.70 -15.77
N GLN A 26 -18.92 20.81 -14.78
CA GLN A 26 -20.02 20.76 -13.81
C GLN A 26 -19.42 20.98 -12.42
N SER A 27 -19.51 22.23 -11.96
CA SER A 27 -19.36 22.58 -10.56
C SER A 27 -20.53 22.00 -9.77
N ARG A 28 -20.26 21.04 -8.89
CA ARG A 28 -21.22 20.60 -7.88
C ARG A 28 -20.60 20.85 -6.51
N SER A 29 -20.87 22.04 -6.00
CA SER A 29 -20.71 22.36 -4.59
C SER A 29 -21.82 21.65 -3.81
N SER A 30 -21.46 20.80 -2.86
CA SER A 30 -22.36 20.42 -1.78
C SER A 30 -21.57 19.94 -0.58
N LEU A 31 -21.45 20.86 0.39
CA LEU A 31 -21.62 20.62 1.82
C LEU A 31 -20.78 19.48 2.42
N ARG A 32 -19.64 19.83 3.01
CA ARG A 32 -18.97 18.98 4.01
C ARG A 32 -19.81 19.02 5.28
N SER A 33 -20.39 17.89 5.65
CA SER A 33 -20.88 17.67 7.01
C SER A 33 -19.68 17.57 7.95
N GLU A 34 -19.72 18.35 9.03
CA GLU A 34 -18.85 18.19 10.19
C GLU A 34 -19.28 16.93 10.94
N ASP A 35 -18.91 15.76 10.42
CA ASP A 35 -19.12 14.48 11.09
C ASP A 35 -17.80 14.02 11.72
N ASN A 36 -17.76 14.06 13.06
CA ASN A 36 -16.84 13.38 13.96
C ASN A 36 -15.41 13.16 13.46
N ASP A 37 -14.52 14.09 13.84
CA ASP A 37 -13.08 14.15 13.56
C ASP A 37 -12.27 13.06 14.30
N LYS A 38 -12.79 11.83 14.37
CA LYS A 38 -11.99 10.67 14.70
C LYS A 38 -11.38 10.18 13.40
N PRO A 39 -10.06 10.27 13.23
CA PRO A 39 -9.46 9.68 12.06
C PRO A 39 -9.81 8.19 12.01
N GLU A 40 -10.12 7.68 10.82
CA GLU A 40 -10.45 6.28 10.53
C GLU A 40 -9.20 5.39 10.63
N PHE A 41 -8.45 5.52 11.73
CA PHE A 41 -7.22 4.80 11.96
C PHE A 41 -7.41 3.79 13.09
N THR A 42 -6.81 2.63 12.92
CA THR A 42 -6.81 1.57 13.93
C THR A 42 -5.68 1.86 14.91
N GLU A 43 -5.96 1.84 16.22
CA GLU A 43 -4.90 1.97 17.22
C GLU A 43 -3.87 0.84 17.00
N ALA A 44 -2.61 1.23 16.87
CA ALA A 44 -1.54 0.32 16.52
C ALA A 44 -1.05 -0.45 17.75
N ARG A 45 -0.61 -1.69 17.54
CA ARG A 45 -0.08 -2.51 18.64
C ARG A 45 1.42 -2.26 18.84
N TYR A 46 1.96 -2.69 19.99
CA TYR A 46 3.40 -2.67 20.27
C TYR A 46 4.00 -1.26 20.32
N TYR A 47 3.52 -0.44 21.24
CA TYR A 47 4.15 0.85 21.58
C TYR A 47 3.93 1.15 23.07
N LYS A 48 4.78 2.00 23.62
CA LYS A 48 4.59 2.57 24.96
C LYS A 48 4.44 4.08 24.90
N LYS A 49 3.60 4.60 25.79
CA LYS A 49 3.43 6.06 25.97
C LYS A 49 4.58 6.59 26.79
N LEU A 50 5.10 7.75 26.39
CA LEU A 50 6.14 8.49 27.10
C LEU A 50 5.57 9.84 27.58
N SER A 51 6.41 10.64 28.24
CA SER A 51 6.05 12.00 28.64
C SER A 51 5.79 12.91 27.43
N GLN A 52 5.04 13.99 27.63
CA GLN A 52 4.79 15.02 26.60
C GLN A 52 4.15 14.48 25.31
N ARG A 53 3.23 13.50 25.44
CA ARG A 53 2.52 12.86 24.31
C ARG A 53 3.43 12.13 23.33
N LYS A 54 4.71 11.93 23.65
CA LYS A 54 5.60 11.10 22.85
C LYS A 54 5.22 9.63 23.00
N ILE A 55 5.58 8.84 22.00
CA ILE A 55 5.48 7.38 22.06
C ILE A 55 6.81 6.74 21.68
N GLN A 56 7.06 5.51 22.11
CA GLN A 56 8.11 4.67 21.56
C GLN A 56 7.47 3.44 20.92
N CYS A 57 7.69 3.29 19.61
CA CYS A 57 7.28 2.12 18.84
C CYS A 57 8.18 0.92 19.21
N GLU A 58 7.57 -0.23 19.46
CA GLU A 58 8.26 -1.49 19.80
C GLU A 58 7.95 -2.60 18.79
N LEU A 59 7.28 -2.26 17.67
CA LEU A 59 6.88 -3.20 16.63
C LEU A 59 8.08 -3.84 15.90
N CYS A 60 9.15 -3.08 15.68
CA CYS A 60 10.30 -3.53 14.91
C CYS A 60 11.63 -3.05 15.54
N PRO A 61 12.78 -3.58 15.11
CA PRO A 61 14.09 -3.25 15.71
C PRO A 61 14.49 -1.77 15.64
N ARG A 62 13.78 -0.92 14.88
CA ARG A 62 14.08 0.52 14.79
C ARG A 62 13.74 1.31 16.05
N GLN A 63 12.83 0.78 16.88
CA GLN A 63 12.44 1.36 18.18
C GLN A 63 12.19 2.87 18.18
N CYS A 64 11.52 3.39 17.14
CA CYS A 64 11.41 4.84 16.93
C CYS A 64 10.70 5.54 18.09
N VAL A 65 11.23 6.68 18.52
CA VAL A 65 10.58 7.61 19.45
C VAL A 65 9.94 8.73 18.64
N ILE A 66 8.62 8.90 18.76
CA ILE A 66 7.80 9.70 17.86
C ILE A 66 7.06 10.77 18.65
N ASP A 67 7.16 12.02 18.20
CA ASP A 67 6.47 13.16 18.80
C ASP A 67 4.99 13.21 18.35
N ASP A 68 4.20 14.10 18.94
CA ASP A 68 2.79 14.26 18.57
C ASP A 68 2.68 14.72 17.10
N LEU A 69 1.76 14.11 16.34
CA LEU A 69 1.54 14.33 14.90
C LEU A 69 2.70 13.90 13.98
N GLU A 70 3.65 13.12 14.49
CA GLU A 70 4.74 12.57 13.69
C GLU A 70 4.54 11.09 13.33
N ARG A 71 5.27 10.67 12.29
CA ARG A 71 5.26 9.29 11.78
C ARG A 71 6.52 8.52 12.12
N GLY A 72 6.35 7.22 12.30
CA GLY A 72 7.46 6.28 12.40
C GLY A 72 8.29 6.22 11.14
N PHE A 73 9.49 5.65 11.24
CA PHE A 73 10.38 5.45 10.08
C PHE A 73 9.67 4.78 8.89
N CYS A 74 8.76 3.83 9.16
CA CYS A 74 8.04 3.12 8.10
C CYS A 74 7.03 3.98 7.33
N GLY A 75 6.73 5.20 7.78
CA GLY A 75 5.81 6.13 7.12
C GLY A 75 4.33 5.81 7.26
N VAL A 76 3.98 4.74 7.98
CA VAL A 76 2.60 4.19 8.02
C VAL A 76 1.99 4.06 9.40
N ARG A 77 2.67 4.58 10.42
CA ARG A 77 2.13 4.69 11.78
C ARG A 77 2.37 6.10 12.31
N GLU A 78 1.31 6.73 12.82
CA GLU A 78 1.29 8.14 13.22
C GLU A 78 0.80 8.30 14.66
N ASN A 79 1.43 9.22 15.40
CA ASN A 79 1.05 9.53 16.77
C ASN A 79 0.04 10.67 16.80
N HIS A 80 -1.12 10.45 17.43
CA HIS A 80 -2.10 11.50 17.67
C HIS A 80 -2.43 11.55 19.16
N GLY A 81 -2.04 12.64 19.82
CA GLY A 81 -2.34 12.89 21.23
C GLY A 81 -1.69 11.89 22.19
N GLY A 82 -0.58 11.26 21.82
CA GLY A 82 0.08 10.21 22.61
C GLY A 82 -0.56 8.82 22.45
N THR A 83 -1.37 8.64 21.42
CA THR A 83 -1.90 7.33 21.00
C THR A 83 -1.41 7.07 19.60
N TYR A 84 -0.86 5.87 19.36
CA TYR A 84 -0.21 5.55 18.10
C TYR A 84 -1.14 4.75 17.21
N TYR A 85 -1.27 5.13 15.95
CA TYR A 85 -2.25 4.57 15.02
C TYR A 85 -1.59 3.99 13.78
N SER A 86 -2.16 2.92 13.24
CA SER A 86 -1.79 2.33 11.96
C SER A 86 -2.64 2.95 10.86
N LEU A 87 -1.97 3.52 9.87
CA LEU A 87 -2.60 4.16 8.70
C LEU A 87 -2.92 3.15 7.59
N VAL A 88 -2.43 1.92 7.72
CA VAL A 88 -2.45 0.87 6.69
C VAL A 88 -3.25 -0.37 7.10
N TYR A 89 -3.83 -0.38 8.30
CA TYR A 89 -4.67 -1.49 8.73
C TYR A 89 -5.84 -1.69 7.77
N GLY A 90 -5.93 -2.89 7.19
CA GLY A 90 -6.97 -3.21 6.20
C GLY A 90 -6.85 -2.45 4.88
N LYS A 91 -5.66 -1.92 4.53
CA LYS A 91 -5.42 -1.25 3.24
C LYS A 91 -4.32 -1.95 2.47
N ALA A 92 -4.57 -2.22 1.19
CA ALA A 92 -3.61 -2.87 0.29
C ALA A 92 -3.32 -1.99 -0.92
N CYS A 93 -2.04 -1.83 -1.27
CA CYS A 93 -1.61 -1.13 -2.49
C CYS A 93 -1.23 -2.10 -3.63
N ALA A 94 -1.03 -3.38 -3.31
CA ALA A 94 -0.82 -4.44 -4.30
C ALA A 94 -1.55 -5.72 -3.89
N VAL A 95 -2.25 -6.32 -4.84
CA VAL A 95 -2.96 -7.59 -4.69
C VAL A 95 -2.79 -8.41 -5.96
N HIS A 96 -2.18 -9.58 -5.86
CA HIS A 96 -1.91 -10.46 -7.00
C HIS A 96 -2.17 -11.91 -6.64
N VAL A 97 -2.56 -12.73 -7.61
CA VAL A 97 -2.58 -14.18 -7.44
C VAL A 97 -1.43 -14.76 -8.25
N ASP A 98 -0.46 -15.34 -7.56
CA ASP A 98 0.77 -15.85 -8.14
C ASP A 98 0.98 -17.31 -7.71
N PRO A 99 1.65 -18.15 -8.52
CA PRO A 99 2.05 -19.48 -8.11
C PRO A 99 3.11 -19.42 -6.99
N ILE A 100 3.18 -20.45 -6.14
CA ILE A 100 4.18 -20.51 -5.06
C ILE A 100 5.62 -20.43 -5.60
N GLU A 101 5.89 -20.94 -6.80
CA GLU A 101 7.20 -20.93 -7.43
C GLU A 101 7.76 -19.52 -7.72
N LYS A 102 6.89 -18.49 -7.75
CA LYS A 102 7.33 -17.09 -7.81
C LYS A 102 7.94 -16.59 -6.49
N LYS A 103 7.63 -17.27 -5.39
CA LYS A 103 8.13 -16.97 -4.04
C LYS A 103 9.44 -17.74 -3.80
N PRO A 104 10.29 -17.29 -2.86
CA PRO A 104 11.52 -18.00 -2.49
C PRO A 104 11.24 -19.28 -1.66
N LEU A 105 10.24 -20.06 -2.06
CA LEU A 105 9.70 -21.23 -1.34
C LEU A 105 9.36 -22.36 -2.33
N PHE A 106 10.29 -22.71 -3.22
CA PHE A 106 10.02 -23.64 -4.34
C PHE A 106 9.48 -25.02 -3.95
N HIS A 107 9.90 -25.57 -2.80
CA HIS A 107 9.44 -26.89 -2.32
C HIS A 107 8.25 -26.81 -1.35
N PHE A 108 7.72 -25.62 -1.11
CA PHE A 108 6.54 -25.43 -0.29
C PHE A 108 5.32 -25.48 -1.20
N MET A 109 4.42 -26.46 -1.00
CA MET A 109 3.17 -26.57 -1.76
C MET A 109 3.32 -26.34 -3.29
N PRO A 110 4.15 -27.12 -4.01
CA PRO A 110 4.37 -26.91 -5.45
C PRO A 110 3.06 -26.99 -6.26
N GLY A 111 2.91 -26.11 -7.24
CA GLY A 111 1.73 -25.98 -8.10
C GLY A 111 0.57 -25.20 -7.48
N GLU A 112 0.63 -24.88 -6.17
CA GLU A 112 -0.42 -24.11 -5.49
C GLU A 112 -0.33 -22.61 -5.80
N ARG A 113 -1.44 -21.92 -5.55
CA ARG A 113 -1.56 -20.47 -5.76
C ARG A 113 -1.59 -19.73 -4.43
N ALA A 114 -0.93 -18.57 -4.39
CA ALA A 114 -0.93 -17.66 -3.26
C ALA A 114 -1.61 -16.33 -3.61
N LEU A 115 -2.50 -15.87 -2.73
CA LEU A 115 -2.96 -14.49 -2.73
C LEU A 115 -1.87 -13.62 -2.11
N SER A 116 -1.17 -12.89 -2.96
CA SER A 116 -0.09 -11.98 -2.60
C SER A 116 -0.63 -10.59 -2.31
N ILE A 117 -0.38 -10.07 -1.11
CA ILE A 117 -0.81 -8.73 -0.71
C ILE A 117 0.35 -7.89 -0.17
N ALA A 118 0.26 -6.58 -0.35
CA ALA A 118 1.16 -5.60 0.25
C ALA A 118 0.41 -4.32 0.61
N THR A 119 0.96 -3.61 1.58
CA THR A 119 0.63 -2.21 1.85
C THR A 119 1.88 -1.35 1.63
N VAL A 120 1.72 -0.04 1.65
CA VAL A 120 2.84 0.90 1.52
C VAL A 120 3.74 0.86 2.76
N GLY A 121 4.94 1.44 2.66
CA GLY A 121 5.84 1.59 3.78
C GLY A 121 6.59 0.31 4.16
N CYS A 122 7.74 0.49 4.80
CA CYS A 122 8.63 -0.60 5.17
C CYS A 122 9.55 -0.17 6.32
N ASN A 123 9.85 -1.08 7.23
CA ASN A 123 10.85 -0.89 8.28
C ASN A 123 12.28 -1.17 7.82
N LEU A 124 12.54 -1.35 6.52
CA LEU A 124 13.85 -1.63 5.92
C LEU A 124 14.13 -0.68 4.74
N ILE A 125 15.42 -0.42 4.46
CA ILE A 125 15.87 0.25 3.23
C ILE A 125 16.78 -0.73 2.48
N CYS A 126 16.20 -1.61 1.69
CA CYS A 126 16.98 -2.58 0.92
C CYS A 126 17.64 -1.88 -0.28
N LYS A 127 18.97 -2.01 -0.42
CA LYS A 127 19.76 -1.38 -1.50
C LYS A 127 19.26 -1.71 -2.92
N PHE A 128 18.69 -2.89 -3.10
CA PHE A 128 18.18 -3.40 -4.38
C PHE A 128 16.70 -3.79 -4.27
N CYS A 129 15.90 -3.01 -3.53
CA CYS A 129 14.47 -3.29 -3.42
C CYS A 129 13.79 -3.14 -4.80
N GLN A 130 13.25 -4.22 -5.33
CA GLN A 130 12.48 -4.17 -6.59
C GLN A 130 11.14 -3.45 -6.42
N ASN A 131 10.62 -3.39 -5.20
CA ASN A 131 9.34 -2.76 -4.86
C ASN A 131 9.56 -1.45 -4.09
N TRP A 132 10.65 -0.73 -4.37
CA TRP A 132 11.02 0.51 -3.67
C TRP A 132 9.92 1.57 -3.76
N GLU A 133 9.18 1.62 -4.87
CA GLU A 133 8.10 2.59 -5.11
C GLU A 133 6.95 2.48 -4.11
N ILE A 134 6.70 1.28 -3.55
CA ILE A 134 5.68 1.09 -2.51
C ILE A 134 6.28 0.93 -1.11
N SER A 135 7.45 0.30 -0.99
CA SER A 135 8.11 0.06 0.31
C SER A 135 8.71 1.33 0.92
N GLN A 136 9.08 2.31 0.10
CA GLN A 136 9.63 3.59 0.57
C GLN A 136 8.66 4.76 0.37
N ALA A 137 7.39 4.46 0.08
CA ALA A 137 6.34 5.45 -0.01
C ALA A 137 5.53 5.55 1.28
N ASN A 138 5.00 6.74 1.53
CA ASN A 138 4.00 7.03 2.54
C ASN A 138 2.59 6.72 2.00
N ILE A 139 1.62 6.60 2.91
CA ILE A 139 0.21 6.31 2.58
C ILE A 139 -0.40 7.30 1.60
N ASP A 140 0.03 8.57 1.64
CA ASP A 140 -0.50 9.64 0.79
C ASP A 140 0.07 9.64 -0.64
N GLN A 141 1.09 8.82 -0.91
CA GLN A 141 1.83 8.81 -2.18
C GLN A 141 1.38 7.71 -3.14
N VAL A 142 0.78 6.63 -2.61
CA VAL A 142 0.37 5.46 -3.39
C VAL A 142 -1.08 5.14 -3.07
N LYS A 143 -1.88 4.95 -4.13
CA LYS A 143 -3.28 4.56 -3.98
C LYS A 143 -3.36 3.16 -3.37
N SER A 144 -4.20 3.04 -2.35
CA SER A 144 -4.54 1.78 -1.71
C SER A 144 -6.04 1.54 -1.82
N ILE A 145 -6.43 0.27 -1.82
CA ILE A 145 -7.83 -0.16 -1.70
C ILE A 145 -8.09 -0.63 -0.27
N ASP A 146 -9.33 -0.47 0.18
CA ASP A 146 -9.76 -1.11 1.42
C ASP A 146 -9.89 -2.62 1.17
N LEU A 147 -9.15 -3.36 1.99
CA LEU A 147 -9.08 -4.82 1.98
C LEU A 147 -8.90 -5.30 3.43
N PRO A 148 -9.94 -5.19 4.28
CA PRO A 148 -9.87 -5.64 5.66
C PRO A 148 -9.65 -7.16 5.76
N PRO A 149 -9.14 -7.68 6.90
CA PRO A 149 -8.75 -9.09 7.02
C PRO A 149 -9.80 -10.12 6.58
N PRO A 150 -11.11 -9.97 6.87
CA PRO A 150 -12.13 -10.90 6.37
C PRO A 150 -12.19 -10.97 4.84
N GLN A 151 -12.09 -9.81 4.16
CA GLN A 151 -12.10 -9.74 2.70
C GLN A 151 -10.85 -10.35 2.08
N VAL A 152 -9.69 -10.27 2.75
CA VAL A 152 -8.48 -10.99 2.31
C VAL A 152 -8.73 -12.50 2.28
N ALA A 153 -9.33 -13.05 3.34
CA ALA A 153 -9.65 -14.47 3.43
C ALA A 153 -10.68 -14.90 2.39
N GLU A 154 -11.76 -14.13 2.23
CA GLU A 154 -12.77 -14.37 1.20
C GLU A 154 -12.17 -14.32 -0.22
N LEU A 155 -11.30 -13.35 -0.49
CA LEU A 155 -10.64 -13.21 -1.78
C LEU A 155 -9.70 -14.40 -2.06
N ALA A 156 -9.01 -14.90 -1.05
CA ALA A 156 -8.16 -16.09 -1.19
C ALA A 156 -9.00 -17.33 -1.52
N LEU A 157 -10.09 -17.55 -0.79
CA LEU A 157 -11.02 -18.66 -1.04
C LEU A 157 -11.63 -18.58 -2.44
N LYS A 158 -12.11 -17.40 -2.84
CA LYS A 158 -12.71 -17.14 -4.16
C LYS A 158 -11.75 -17.41 -5.31
N ASN A 159 -10.45 -17.17 -5.10
CA ASN A 159 -9.42 -17.40 -6.12
C ASN A 159 -8.78 -18.79 -6.04
N HIS A 160 -9.27 -19.68 -5.17
CA HIS A 160 -8.65 -20.99 -4.93
C HIS A 160 -7.16 -20.88 -4.58
N CYS A 161 -6.81 -19.90 -3.74
CA CYS A 161 -5.47 -19.76 -3.21
C CYS A 161 -5.34 -20.57 -1.92
N ALA A 162 -4.37 -21.49 -1.87
CA ALA A 162 -4.09 -22.26 -0.66
C ALA A 162 -3.34 -21.44 0.41
N VAL A 163 -2.73 -20.31 0.01
CA VAL A 163 -1.87 -19.50 0.87
C VAL A 163 -2.18 -18.01 0.69
N ILE A 164 -2.08 -17.23 1.77
CA ILE A 164 -2.00 -15.76 1.71
C ILE A 164 -0.56 -15.37 1.99
N ALA A 165 0.07 -14.66 1.05
CA ALA A 165 1.45 -14.22 1.14
C ALA A 165 1.51 -12.71 1.32
N TYR A 166 1.97 -12.26 2.49
CA TYR A 166 2.37 -10.87 2.67
C TYR A 166 3.73 -10.67 2.03
N THR A 167 3.82 -9.79 1.03
CA THR A 167 4.98 -9.69 0.15
C THR A 167 5.15 -8.25 -0.33
N TYR A 168 6.21 -7.99 -1.12
CA TYR A 168 6.55 -6.71 -1.74
C TYR A 168 7.02 -5.61 -0.77
N THR A 169 6.41 -5.50 0.40
CA THR A 169 6.87 -4.70 1.55
C THR A 169 7.16 -5.59 2.77
N GLU A 170 7.62 -5.01 3.87
CA GLU A 170 7.87 -5.79 5.08
C GLU A 170 6.53 -5.99 5.82
N PRO A 171 6.08 -7.24 6.07
CA PRO A 171 4.75 -7.56 6.56
C PRO A 171 4.39 -7.05 7.97
N VAL A 172 5.34 -6.83 8.88
CA VAL A 172 5.08 -6.37 10.25
C VAL A 172 4.46 -4.98 10.29
N VAL A 173 4.64 -4.17 9.23
CA VAL A 173 4.11 -2.80 9.19
C VAL A 173 2.57 -2.74 9.13
N PHE A 174 1.90 -3.86 8.86
CA PHE A 174 0.44 -3.98 8.96
C PHE A 174 -0.09 -3.88 10.41
N ALA A 175 0.76 -4.08 11.43
CA ALA A 175 0.35 -4.35 12.81
C ALA A 175 0.17 -3.15 13.76
#